data_AF-A0A2V7XWV1-F1
#
_entry.id   AF-A0A2V7XWV1-F1
#
_cell.length_a   1.000
_cell.length_b   1.000
_cell.length_c   1.000
_cell.angle_alpha   90.00
_cell.angle_beta   90.00
_cell.angle_gamma   90.00
#
_symmetry.space_group_name_H-M   'P 1'
#
loop_
_entity.id
_entity.type
_entity.pdbx_description
1 polymer ?
#
loop_
_entity_poly.entity_id
_entity_poly.type
_entity_poly.pdbx_seq_one_letter_code
_entity_poly.pdbx_strand_id
1 'polypeptide(L)' 'MDLPTRIAEVLTPHLGANTADAVARHLCAKHGVGDGPVDPATVEALRETIRRGLVAFVGSERAMELARLCFRGYAGR' A
#
# COMPACT_ATOMS: atom_id res chain seq x y z
N MET A 1 5.65 13.17 1.60
CA MET A 1 4.47 12.33 1.87
C MET A 1 4.99 10.97 2.33
N ASP A 2 4.52 10.50 3.48
CA ASP A 2 4.88 9.17 3.96
C ASP A 2 4.17 8.07 3.15
N LEU A 3 4.67 6.84 3.25
CA LEU A 3 4.10 5.71 2.51
C LEU A 3 2.64 5.38 2.93
N PRO A 4 2.27 5.39 4.23
CA PRO A 4 0.89 5.14 4.64
C PRO A 4 -0.12 6.11 4.00
N THR A 5 0.17 7.41 4.01
CA THR A 5 -0.72 8.44 3.42
C THR A 5 -0.91 8.18 1.94
N ARG A 6 0.17 7.86 1.21
CA ARG A 6 0.10 7.56 -0.21
C ARG A 6 -0.74 6.31 -0.52
N ILE A 7 -0.55 5.24 0.26
CA ILE A 7 -1.36 4.02 0.11
C ILE A 7 -2.84 4.35 0.36
N ALA A 8 -3.14 5.09 1.42
CA ALA A 8 -4.51 5.49 1.74
C ALA A 8 -5.15 6.30 0.60
N GLU A 9 -4.45 7.26 0.02
CA GLU A 9 -4.94 8.06 -1.13
C GLU A 9 -5.28 7.19 -2.35
N VAL A 10 -4.42 6.24 -2.70
CA VAL A 10 -4.63 5.34 -3.85
C VAL A 10 -5.81 4.40 -3.61
N LEU A 11 -6.00 3.93 -2.37
CA LEU A 11 -7.05 2.97 -2.04
C LEU A 11 -8.40 3.61 -1.69
N THR A 12 -8.42 4.89 -1.33
CA THR A 12 -9.63 5.63 -0.93
C THR A 12 -10.78 5.52 -1.95
N PRO A 13 -10.57 5.64 -3.28
CA PRO A 13 -11.64 5.48 -4.26
C PRO A 13 -12.27 4.09 -4.30
N HIS A 14 -11.60 3.08 -3.73
CA HIS A 14 -12.00 1.68 -3.81
C HIS A 14 -12.52 1.12 -2.48
N LEU A 15 -11.97 1.59 -1.35
CA LEU A 15 -12.30 1.10 -0.01
C LEU A 15 -13.05 2.12 0.87
N GLY A 16 -13.08 3.39 0.45
CA GLY A 16 -13.51 4.53 1.27
C GLY A 16 -12.38 5.03 2.18
N ALA A 17 -12.41 6.32 2.51
CA ALA A 17 -11.30 7.01 3.20
C ALA A 17 -10.92 6.37 4.54
N ASN A 18 -11.92 6.06 5.39
CA ASN A 18 -11.68 5.46 6.71
C ASN A 18 -11.04 4.08 6.61
N THR A 19 -11.53 3.23 5.71
CA THR A 19 -11.01 1.88 5.50
C THR A 19 -9.61 1.93 4.90
N ALA A 20 -9.40 2.78 3.90
CA ALA A 20 -8.12 2.93 3.22
C ALA A 20 -7.01 3.39 4.18
N ASP A 21 -7.31 4.36 5.05
CA ASP A 21 -6.38 4.83 6.07
C ASP A 21 -6.06 3.75 7.11
N ALA A 22 -7.07 3.05 7.63
CA ALA A 22 -6.89 1.96 8.59
C ALA A 22 -6.04 0.82 8.00
N VAL A 23 -6.31 0.42 6.75
CA VAL A 23 -5.56 -0.62 6.04
C VAL A 23 -4.11 -0.16 5.78
N ALA A 24 -3.91 1.08 5.31
CA ALA A 24 -2.58 1.60 5.05
C ALA A 24 -1.71 1.62 6.31
N ARG A 25 -2.25 2.13 7.43
CA ARG A 25 -1.56 2.15 8.73
C ARG A 25 -1.30 0.74 9.26
N HIS A 26 -2.29 -0.14 9.19
CA HIS A 26 -2.15 -1.53 9.65
C HIS A 26 -1.07 -2.28 8.86
N LEU A 27 -1.09 -2.19 7.53
CA LEU A 27 -0.11 -2.87 6.69
C LEU A 27 1.29 -2.29 6.87
N CYS A 28 1.44 -0.97 6.95
CA CYS A 28 2.74 -0.35 7.22
C CYS A 28 3.29 -0.77 8.58
N ALA A 29 2.47 -0.71 9.64
CA ALA A 29 2.88 -1.15 10.98
C ALA A 29 3.28 -2.63 11.02
N LYS A 30 2.50 -3.50 10.36
CA LYS A 30 2.79 -4.95 10.27
C LYS A 30 4.14 -5.24 9.59
N HIS A 31 4.50 -4.43 8.60
CA HIS A 31 5.74 -4.57 7.84
C HIS A 31 6.91 -3.75 8.43
N GLY A 32 6.71 -3.09 9.57
CA GLY A 32 7.74 -2.25 10.18
C GLY A 32 8.07 -0.98 9.39
N VAL A 33 7.14 -0.54 8.52
CA VAL A 33 7.27 0.71 7.79
C VAL A 33 6.85 1.87 8.69
N GLY A 34 7.84 2.60 9.19
CA GLY A 34 7.69 3.80 10.02
C GLY A 34 8.53 4.97 9.51
N ASP A 35 8.98 5.84 10.42
CA ASP A 35 9.89 6.94 10.09
C ASP A 35 11.31 6.42 9.85
N GLY A 36 11.65 6.19 8.58
CA GLY A 36 12.99 5.81 8.18
C GLY A 36 13.07 5.15 6.79
N PRO A 37 14.28 4.85 6.31
CA PRO A 37 14.48 4.12 5.07
C PRO A 37 13.83 2.74 5.17
N VAL A 38 12.95 2.43 4.22
CA VAL A 38 12.31 1.12 4.13
C VAL A 38 13.10 0.23 3.20
N ASP A 39 13.44 -0.96 3.68
CA ASP A 39 14.13 -1.97 2.89
C ASP A 39 13.35 -2.32 1.60
N PRO A 40 14.03 -2.47 0.46
CA PRO A 40 13.39 -2.87 -0.80
C PRO A 40 12.61 -4.19 -0.68
N ALA A 41 13.10 -5.13 0.14
CA ALA A 41 12.40 -6.39 0.42
C ALA A 41 11.07 -6.16 1.14
N THR A 42 11.03 -5.22 2.08
CA THR A 42 9.81 -4.83 2.81
C THR A 42 8.80 -4.15 1.87
N VAL A 43 9.28 -3.29 0.98
CA VAL A 43 8.46 -2.65 -0.06
C VAL A 43 7.80 -3.71 -0.95
N GLU A 44 8.56 -4.70 -1.42
CA GLU A 44 8.03 -5.78 -2.26
C GLU A 44 7.03 -6.67 -1.52
N ALA A 45 7.31 -7.01 -0.26
CA ALA A 45 6.38 -7.79 0.58
C ALA A 45 5.06 -7.03 0.84
N LEU A 46 5.14 -5.72 1.09
CA LEU A 46 3.97 -4.88 1.29
C LEU A 46 3.15 -4.75 -0.01
N ARG A 47 3.82 -4.56 -1.15
CA ARG A 47 3.18 -4.51 -2.48
C ARG A 47 2.41 -5.79 -2.78
N GLU A 48 3.01 -6.95 -2.52
CA GLU A 48 2.36 -8.24 -2.73
C GLU A 48 1.17 -8.44 -1.79
N THR A 49 1.29 -8.01 -0.53
CA THR A 49 0.21 -8.08 0.46
C THR A 49 -0.99 -7.24 0.03
N ILE A 50 -0.76 -5.99 -0.40
CA ILE A 50 -1.79 -5.09 -0.94
C ILE A 50 -2.44 -5.73 -2.17
N ARG A 51 -1.64 -6.24 -3.12
CA ARG A 51 -2.15 -6.89 -4.33
C ARG A 51 -3.10 -8.04 -3.97
N ARG A 52 -2.69 -8.97 -3.10
CA ARG A 52 -3.52 -10.11 -2.69
C ARG A 52 -4.80 -9.67 -1.99
N GLY A 53 -4.73 -8.68 -1.12
CA GLY A 53 -5.89 -8.15 -0.40
C GLY A 53 -6.91 -7.50 -1.34
N LEU A 54 -6.45 -6.81 -2.39
CA LEU A 54 -7.32 -6.10 -3.33
C LEU A 54 -7.96 -6.99 -4.39
N VAL A 55 -7.37 -8.15 -4.72
CA VAL A 55 -7.90 -9.05 -5.77
C VAL A 55 -9.38 -9.38 -5.56
N ALA A 56 -9.80 -9.59 -4.32
CA ALA A 56 -11.19 -9.90 -3.99
C ALA A 56 -12.18 -8.73 -4.21
N PHE A 57 -11.68 -7.49 -4.21
CA PHE A 57 -12.51 -6.27 -4.31
C PHE A 57 -12.54 -5.69 -5.72
N VAL A 58 -11.40 -5.72 -6.43
CA VAL A 58 -11.22 -5.02 -7.71
C VAL A 58 -10.79 -5.94 -8.86
N GLY A 59 -10.56 -7.22 -8.60
CA GLY A 59 -10.03 -8.17 -9.58
C GLY A 59 -8.50 -8.12 -9.72
N SER A 60 -7.92 -9.17 -10.30
CA SER A 60 -6.46 -9.41 -10.33
C SER A 60 -5.67 -8.31 -11.06
N GLU A 61 -6.15 -7.87 -12.23
CA GLU A 61 -5.44 -6.86 -13.03
C GLU A 61 -5.43 -5.50 -12.34
N ARG A 62 -6.60 -5.05 -11.86
CA ARG A 62 -6.75 -3.78 -11.15
C ARG A 62 -5.98 -3.77 -9.84
N ALA A 63 -5.95 -4.89 -9.13
CA ALA A 63 -5.18 -5.03 -7.90
C ALA A 63 -3.67 -4.88 -8.14
N MET A 64 -3.16 -5.42 -9.25
CA MET A 64 -1.75 -5.25 -9.64
C MET A 64 -1.42 -3.79 -9.99
N GLU A 65 -2.32 -3.11 -10.71
CA GLU A 65 -2.19 -1.69 -11.05
C GLU A 65 -2.17 -0.81 -9.78
N LEU A 66 -3.15 -0.96 -8.89
CA LEU A 66 -3.24 -0.19 -7.65
C LEU A 66 -2.05 -0.45 -6.73
N ALA A 67 -1.60 -1.71 -6.62
CA ALA A 67 -0.42 -2.04 -5.85
C ALA A 67 0.83 -1.36 -6.40
N ARG A 68 1.00 -1.20 -7.73
CA ARG A 68 2.11 -0.42 -8.29
C ARG A 68 1.98 1.08 -8.00
N LEU A 69 0.78 1.63 -8.09
CA LEU A 69 0.52 3.05 -7.86
C LEU A 69 0.81 3.49 -6.41
N CYS A 70 0.52 2.61 -5.45
CA CYS A 70 0.84 2.81 -4.03
C CYS A 70 2.30 3.16 -3.78
N PHE A 71 3.24 2.66 -4.60
CA PHE A 71 4.68 2.86 -4.43
C PHE A 71 5.32 3.70 -5.54
N ARG A 72 4.53 4.27 -6.46
CA ARG A 72 5.06 5.10 -7.54
C ARG A 72 5.78 6.32 -6.96
N GLY A 73 7.10 6.42 -7.19
CA GLY A 73 7.93 7.49 -6.64
C GLY A 73 8.45 7.26 -5.22
N TYR A 74 8.16 6.10 -4.63
CA TYR A 74 8.75 5.67 -3.36
C TYR A 74 10.09 4.97 -3.62
N ALA A 75 11.15 5.75 -3.74
CA ALA A 75 12.52 5.23 -3.64
C ALA A 75 12.86 5.21 -2.15
N GLY A 76 12.93 4.02 -1.53
CA GLY A 76 13.27 3.85 -0.11
C GLY A 76 14.59 4.55 0.20
N ARG A 77 14.51 5.77 0.73
CA ARG A 77 15.62 6.69 0.93
C ARG A 77 15.84 6.90 2.41
#